data_AF-F4A2U1-F1
#
_entry.id   AF-F4A2U1-F1
#
_cell.length_a   1.000
_cell.length_b   1.000
_cell.length_c   1.000
_cell.angle_alpha   90.00
_cell.angle_beta   90.00
_cell.angle_gamma   90.00
#
_symmetry.space_group_name_H-M   'P 1'
#
loop_
_entity.id
_entity.type
_entity.pdbx_description
1 polymer ?
#
loop_
_entity_poly.entity_id
_entity_poly.type
_entity_poly.pdbx_seq_one_letter_code
_entity_poly.pdbx_strand_id
1 'polypeptide(L)' 'MITKDTPVEEILQKYDVLIYFLENGVSPFSCAGAFPQSLGKLLEIKKVKDPDAFIDGLNKLIEESTR' A
#
# COMPACT_ATOMS: atom_id res chain seq x y z
N MET A 1 -2.64 6.46 10.01
CA MET A 1 -1.34 5.79 9.96
C MET A 1 -1.59 4.35 9.54
N ILE A 2 -1.00 3.94 8.42
CA ILE A 2 -1.09 2.61 7.80
C ILE A 2 -0.08 1.68 8.46
N THR A 3 -0.44 0.40 8.63
CA THR A 3 0.44 -0.66 9.16
C THR A 3 0.39 -1.90 8.27
N LYS A 4 1.21 -2.92 8.58
CA LYS A 4 1.19 -4.22 7.89
C LYS A 4 -0.17 -4.92 7.94
N ASP A 5 -0.97 -4.65 8.97
CA ASP A 5 -2.27 -5.28 9.17
C ASP A 5 -3.42 -4.54 8.48
N THR A 6 -3.17 -3.32 7.97
CA THR A 6 -4.20 -2.55 7.28
C THR A 6 -4.64 -3.24 5.98
N PRO A 7 -5.94 -3.45 5.75
CA PRO A 7 -6.46 -3.99 4.49
C PRO A 7 -6.09 -3.10 3.30
N VAL A 8 -5.63 -3.68 2.20
CA VAL A 8 -5.26 -2.89 1.00
C VAL A 8 -6.46 -2.13 0.46
N GLU A 9 -7.65 -2.72 0.51
CA GLU A 9 -8.89 -2.05 0.08
C GLU A 9 -9.17 -0.77 0.87
N GLU A 10 -9.00 -0.78 2.20
CA GLU A 10 -9.22 0.41 3.05
C GLU A 10 -8.26 1.55 2.66
N ILE A 11 -7.01 1.21 2.34
CA ILE A 11 -6.01 2.19 1.89
C ILE A 11 -6.46 2.85 0.59
N LEU A 12 -6.88 2.06 -0.40
CA LEU A 12 -7.29 2.56 -1.71
C LEU A 12 -8.62 3.34 -1.69
N GLN A 13 -9.53 3.00 -0.78
CA GLN A 13 -10.78 3.73 -0.62
C GLN A 13 -10.58 5.11 0.03
N LYS A 14 -9.58 5.23 0.91
CA LYS A 14 -9.39 6.41 1.74
C LYS A 14 -8.35 7.39 1.21
N TYR A 15 -7.39 6.91 0.43
CA TYR A 15 -6.23 7.69 0.01
C TYR A 15 -5.93 7.52 -1.48
N ASP A 16 -5.58 8.61 -2.16
CA ASP A 16 -5.10 8.57 -3.54
C ASP A 16 -3.61 8.24 -3.58
N VAL A 17 -3.29 6.95 -3.46
CA VAL A 17 -1.92 6.44 -3.34
C VAL A 17 -1.54 5.45 -4.44
N LEU A 18 -2.41 5.27 -5.44
CA LEU A 18 -2.20 4.27 -6.48
C LEU A 18 -0.86 4.47 -7.21
N ILE A 19 -0.51 5.72 -7.52
CA ILE A 19 0.75 6.04 -8.20
C ILE A 19 1.95 5.58 -7.36
N TYR A 20 1.95 5.84 -6.05
CA TYR A 20 3.01 5.39 -5.14
C TYR A 20 3.22 3.89 -5.18
N PHE A 21 2.13 3.12 -5.15
CA PHE A 21 2.16 1.67 -5.27
C PHE A 21 2.84 1.22 -6.58
N LEU A 22 2.44 1.83 -7.71
CA LEU A 22 2.98 1.48 -9.03
C LEU A 22 4.44 1.88 -9.21
N GLU A 23 4.85 3.06 -8.73
CA GLU A 23 6.25 3.53 -8.77
C GLU A 23 7.19 2.63 -7.96
N ASN A 24 6.68 2.01 -6.90
CA ASN A 24 7.41 1.03 -6.10
C ASN A 24 7.28 -0.41 -6.62
N GLY A 25 6.68 -0.61 -7.81
CA GLY A 25 6.54 -1.93 -8.44
C GLY A 25 5.54 -2.86 -7.75
N VAL A 26 4.66 -2.30 -6.91
CA VAL A 26 3.65 -3.05 -6.14
C VAL A 26 2.28 -2.74 -6.73
N SER A 27 1.71 -3.65 -7.52
CA SER A 27 0.30 -3.52 -7.89
C SER A 27 -0.59 -3.88 -6.69
N PRO A 28 -1.50 -2.99 -6.24
CA PRO A 28 -2.41 -3.25 -5.13
C PRO A 28 -3.70 -3.98 -5.58
N PHE A 29 -3.73 -4.45 -6.83
CA PHE A 29 -4.86 -5.14 -7.42
C PHE A 29 -4.57 -6.63 -7.65
N SER A 30 -5.63 -7.42 -7.53
CA SER A 30 -5.75 -8.81 -7.98
C SER A 30 -6.59 -8.88 -9.26
N CYS A 31 -6.78 -10.08 -9.81
CA CYS A 31 -7.67 -10.28 -10.97
C CYS A 31 -9.14 -9.90 -10.70
N ALA A 32 -9.54 -9.80 -9.43
CA ALA A 32 -10.91 -9.49 -9.03
C ALA A 32 -11.12 -8.05 -8.54
N GLY A 33 -10.09 -7.18 -8.60
CA GLY A 33 -10.15 -5.82 -8.06
C GLY A 33 -9.10 -5.59 -6.97
N ALA A 34 -9.40 -4.79 -5.94
CA ALA A 34 -8.44 -4.52 -4.86
C ALA A 34 -7.93 -5.82 -4.23
N PHE A 35 -6.67 -5.83 -3.80
CA PHE A 35 -6.10 -7.01 -3.17
C PHE A 35 -6.83 -7.32 -1.85
N PRO A 36 -7.41 -8.51 -1.67
CA PRO A 36 -8.40 -8.76 -0.61
C PRO A 36 -7.78 -9.06 0.77
N GLN A 37 -6.49 -8.76 0.97
CA GLN A 37 -5.79 -9.02 2.23
C GLN A 37 -5.02 -7.78 2.72
N SER A 38 -4.29 -7.95 3.82
CA SER A 38 -3.50 -6.89 4.42
C SER A 38 -2.34 -6.43 3.54
N LEU A 39 -1.88 -5.20 3.77
CA LEU A 39 -0.73 -4.62 3.09
C LEU A 39 0.52 -5.49 3.29
N GLY A 40 0.76 -5.99 4.50
CA GLY A 40 1.89 -6.87 4.77
C GLY A 40 1.88 -8.12 3.89
N LYS A 41 0.72 -8.74 3.67
CA LYS A 41 0.60 -9.91 2.81
C LYS A 41 0.85 -9.59 1.35
N LEU A 42 0.38 -8.42 0.89
CA LEU A 42 0.68 -7.93 -0.46
C LEU A 42 2.19 -7.75 -0.66
N LEU A 43 2.86 -7.05 0.26
CA LEU A 43 4.29 -6.78 0.17
C LEU A 43 5.13 -8.06 0.18
N GLU A 44 4.71 -9.06 0.97
CA GLU A 44 5.32 -10.40 0.98
C GLU A 44 5.21 -11.09 -0.39
N ILE A 45 4.00 -11.14 -0.98
CA ILE A 45 3.76 -11.79 -2.28
C ILE A 45 4.52 -11.07 -3.40
N LYS A 46 4.59 -9.74 -3.34
CA LYS A 46 5.35 -8.91 -4.29
C LYS A 46 6.85 -8.94 -4.01
N LYS A 47 7.29 -9.61 -2.95
CA LYS A 47 8.70 -9.77 -2.56
C LYS A 47 9.41 -8.42 -2.41
N VAL A 48 8.71 -7.46 -1.83
CA VAL A 48 9.28 -6.14 -1.53
C VAL A 48 10.45 -6.35 -0.56
N LYS A 49 11.63 -5.86 -0.95
CA LYS A 49 12.88 -6.09 -0.21
C LYS A 49 12.84 -5.51 1.21
N ASP A 50 12.21 -4.35 1.36
CA ASP A 50 12.06 -3.65 2.62
C ASP A 50 10.60 -3.21 2.79
N PRO A 51 9.75 -4.07 3.39
CA PRO A 51 8.34 -3.76 3.61
C PRO A 51 8.13 -2.59 4.58
N ASP A 52 9.06 -2.39 5.53
CA ASP A 52 8.94 -1.32 6.52
C ASP A 52 9.21 0.04 5.87
N ALA A 53 10.25 0.14 5.04
CA ALA A 53 10.53 1.36 4.27
C ALA A 53 9.39 1.72 3.29
N PHE A 54 8.73 0.74 2.68
CA PHE A 54 7.54 0.97 1.84
C PHE A 54 6.40 1.59 2.66
N ILE A 55 6.12 1.05 3.85
CA ILE A 55 5.03 1.53 4.72
C ILE A 55 5.33 2.94 5.24
N ASP A 56 6.58 3.23 5.58
CA ASP A 56 7.00 4.56 6.02
C ASP A 56 6.83 5.60 4.90
N GLY A 57 7.24 5.28 3.68
CA GLY A 57 7.07 6.15 2.52
C GLY A 57 5.59 6.41 2.19
N LEU A 58 4.75 5.37 2.27
CA LEU A 58 3.31 5.50 2.07
C LEU A 58 2.67 6.42 3.13
N ASN A 59 3.01 6.23 4.41
CA ASN A 59 2.51 7.07 5.49
C ASN A 59 2.93 8.54 5.33
N LYS A 60 4.18 8.78 4.93
CA LYS A 60 4.69 10.12 4.67
C LYS A 60 3.92 10.82 3.54
N LEU A 61 3.68 10.13 2.43
CA LEU A 61 2.88 10.66 1.32
C LEU A 61 1.47 11.07 1.77
N ILE A 62 0.82 10.21 2.56
CA ILE A 62 -0.53 10.47 3.09
C ILE A 62 -0.54 11.70 4.00
N GLU A 63 0.46 11.84 4.87
CA GLU A 63 0.58 13.01 5.76
C GLU A 63 0.78 14.30 4.96
N GLU A 64 1.64 14.27 3.93
CA GLU A 64 1.91 15.42 3.07
C GLU A 64 0.69 15.83 2.24
N SER A 65 -0.14 14.86 1.82
CA SER A 65 -1.34 15.10 1.00
C SER A 65 -2.56 15.57 1.79
N THR A 66 -2.52 15.51 3.13
CA THR A 66 -3.61 15.93 4.02
C THR A 66 -3.39 17.35 4.60
N ARG A 67 -2.31 18.03 4.20
CA ARG A 67 -1.99 19.42 4.58
C ARG A 67 -2.48 20.40 3.53
#